data_AF-A0A6B1H898-F1
#
_entry.id   AF-A0A6B1H898-F1
#
_cell.length_a   1.000
_cell.length_b   1.000
_cell.length_c   1.000
_cell.angle_alpha   90.00
_cell.angle_beta   90.00
_cell.angle_gamma   90.00
#
_symmetry.space_group_name_H-M   'P 1'
#
loop_
_entity.id
_entity.type
_entity.pdbx_description
1 polymer ?
#
loop_
_entity_poly.entity_id
_entity_poly.type
_entity_poly.pdbx_seq_one_letter_code
_entity_poly.pdbx_strand_id
1 'polypeptide(L)'
;MNAITNLSPSISRRHFLGVSGVLVLGASLPARKVLGQSSLATTFEPNLFLALDGDGGVHVTVHRSEMGQGIRTALAQVVADELEADWSRVEV
;
A
#
# COMPACT_ATOMS: atom_id res chain seq x y z
N MET A 1 -40.78 37.42 38.85
CA MET A 1 -40.00 37.31 37.60
C MET A 1 -38.76 36.46 37.89
N ASN A 2 -38.72 35.16 37.59
CA ASN A 2 -37.50 34.34 37.68
C ASN A 2 -37.53 33.31 36.54
N ALA A 3 -36.68 33.49 35.54
CA ALA A 3 -36.54 32.57 34.42
C ALA A 3 -35.59 31.43 34.81
N ILE A 4 -36.07 30.19 34.69
CA ILE A 4 -35.29 28.96 34.87
C ILE A 4 -34.64 28.65 33.51
N THR A 5 -33.35 28.94 33.37
CA THR A 5 -32.60 28.65 32.14
C THR A 5 -32.25 27.16 32.08
N ASN A 6 -32.93 26.44 31.19
CA ASN A 6 -32.56 25.07 30.83
C ASN A 6 -31.24 25.08 30.04
N LEU A 7 -30.12 24.68 30.66
CA LEU A 7 -28.90 24.33 29.94
C LEU A 7 -28.99 22.86 29.48
N SER A 8 -29.60 22.64 28.32
CA SER A 8 -29.42 21.38 27.61
C SER A 8 -28.04 21.41 26.94
N PRO A 9 -27.09 20.51 27.27
CA PRO A 9 -25.82 20.46 26.57
C PRO A 9 -26.08 20.04 25.12
N SER A 10 -25.86 20.95 24.17
CA SER A 10 -26.00 20.64 22.75
C SER A 10 -24.82 19.78 22.29
N ILE A 11 -25.01 18.45 22.31
CA ILE A 11 -24.05 17.51 21.75
C ILE A 11 -23.96 17.75 20.24
N SER A 12 -22.88 18.38 19.81
CA SER A 12 -22.59 18.60 18.39
C SER A 12 -22.18 17.27 17.75
N ARG A 13 -22.73 16.97 16.56
CA ARG A 13 -22.36 15.79 15.75
C ARG A 13 -20.85 15.69 15.53
N ARG A 14 -20.16 16.83 15.42
CA ARG A 14 -18.70 16.92 15.29
C ARG A 14 -17.96 16.47 16.55
N HIS A 15 -18.49 16.81 17.73
CA HIS A 15 -17.92 16.37 19.01
C HIS A 15 -18.18 14.88 19.22
N PHE A 16 -19.35 14.38 18.84
CA PHE A 16 -19.65 12.95 18.88
C PHE A 16 -18.70 12.14 18.01
N LEU A 17 -18.51 12.55 16.74
CA LEU A 17 -17.60 11.86 15.80
C LEU A 17 -16.12 11.98 16.17
N GLY A 18 -15.72 13.05 16.86
CA GLY A 18 -14.33 13.22 17.34
C GLY A 18 -13.96 12.31 18.50
N VAL A 19 -14.95 11.83 19.28
CA VAL A 19 -14.71 11.03 20.50
C VAL A 19 -15.12 9.56 20.31
N SER A 20 -15.98 9.23 19.33
CA SER A 20 -16.49 7.87 19.10
C SER A 20 -15.59 6.98 18.22
N GLY A 21 -14.40 7.43 17.84
CA GLY A 21 -13.46 6.66 17.03
C GLY A 21 -12.43 5.92 17.88
N VAL A 22 -12.31 4.61 17.70
CA VAL A 22 -11.21 3.81 18.26
C VAL A 22 -10.31 3.36 17.11
N LEU A 23 -9.01 3.65 17.21
CA LEU A 23 -7.98 3.14 16.30
C LEU A 23 -7.22 2.03 17.03
N VAL A 24 -7.46 0.78 16.65
CA VAL A 24 -6.70 -0.37 17.15
C VAL A 24 -5.57 -0.66 16.17
N LEU A 25 -4.32 -0.49 16.60
CA LEU A 25 -3.14 -0.88 15.84
C LEU A 25 -2.66 -2.25 16.35
N GLY A 26 -2.88 -3.29 15.55
CA GLY A 26 -2.31 -4.61 15.78
C GLY A 26 -1.00 -4.76 15.00
N ALA A 27 0.10 -5.05 15.69
CA ALA A 27 1.36 -5.41 15.07
C ALA A 27 1.72 -6.85 15.47
N SER A 28 1.97 -7.70 14.47
CA SER A 28 2.52 -9.04 14.67
C SER A 28 3.98 -9.02 14.29
N LEU A 29 4.87 -9.14 15.28
CA LEU A 29 6.29 -9.37 15.03
C LEU A 29 6.49 -10.87 14.85
N PRO A 30 6.95 -11.37 13.69
CA PRO A 30 7.27 -12.77 13.54
C PRO A 30 8.41 -13.09 14.52
N ALA A 31 8.13 -13.94 15.51
CA ALA A 31 9.17 -14.45 16.39
C ALA A 31 10.22 -15.14 15.52
N ARG A 32 11.37 -14.48 15.36
CA ARG A 32 12.48 -14.96 14.54
C ARG A 32 13.06 -16.19 15.21
N LYS A 33 12.50 -17.37 14.91
CA LYS A 33 13.10 -18.64 15.28
C LYS A 33 14.28 -18.85 14.33
N VAL A 34 15.44 -18.35 14.72
CA VAL A 34 16.71 -18.65 14.04
C VAL A 34 17.07 -20.09 14.38
N LEU A 35 16.53 -21.03 13.62
CA LEU A 35 17.02 -22.39 13.52
C LEU A 35 16.97 -22.77 12.06
N GLY A 36 18.15 -22.87 11.45
CA GLY A 36 18.32 -23.10 10.03
C GLY A 36 17.59 -24.35 9.55
N GLN A 37 16.85 -24.17 8.46
CA GLN A 37 16.64 -25.19 7.46
C GLN A 37 16.56 -24.51 6.09
N SER A 38 17.49 -24.93 5.23
CA SER A 38 17.57 -24.61 3.81
C SER A 38 16.41 -25.30 3.06
N SER A 39 16.11 -24.75 1.88
CA SER A 39 15.24 -25.26 0.80
C SER A 39 13.71 -25.16 0.97
N LEU A 40 13.20 -23.94 0.96
CA LEU A 40 12.29 -23.54 -0.12
C LEU A 40 12.87 -22.24 -0.68
N ALA A 41 13.29 -22.25 -1.94
CA ALA A 41 13.61 -21.02 -2.66
C ALA A 41 12.30 -20.25 -2.91
N THR A 42 11.67 -19.75 -1.86
CA THR A 42 10.83 -18.56 -2.02
C THR A 42 11.84 -17.44 -2.20
N THR A 43 12.12 -17.11 -3.47
CA THR A 43 12.86 -15.91 -3.82
C THR A 43 12.24 -14.78 -3.00
N PHE A 44 13.01 -14.26 -2.06
CA PHE A 44 12.61 -13.12 -1.26
C PHE A 44 12.60 -11.92 -2.22
N GLU A 45 11.44 -11.62 -2.78
CA GLU A 45 11.18 -10.44 -3.61
C GLU A 45 10.42 -9.41 -2.77
N PRO A 46 11.10 -8.61 -1.95
CA PRO A 46 10.47 -7.58 -1.13
C PRO A 46 9.94 -6.39 -1.95
N ASN A 47 9.99 -6.46 -3.27
CA ASN A 47 9.66 -5.33 -4.14
C ASN A 47 8.17 -5.35 -4.47
N LEU A 48 7.43 -4.41 -3.90
CA LEU A 48 5.98 -4.30 -4.06
C LEU A 48 5.55 -3.78 -5.46
N PHE A 49 6.44 -3.07 -6.16
CA PHE A 49 6.10 -2.34 -7.39
C PHE A 49 7.01 -2.61 -8.58
N LEU A 50 8.22 -3.15 -8.38
CA LEU A 50 9.19 -3.38 -9.44
C LEU A 50 10.12 -4.57 -9.11
N ALA A 51 10.07 -5.65 -9.89
CA ALA A 51 11.01 -6.76 -9.76
C ALA A 51 11.94 -6.85 -10.98
N LEU A 52 13.18 -7.27 -10.75
CA LEU A 52 14.19 -7.49 -11.79
C LEU A 52 14.66 -8.94 -11.69
N ASP A 53 14.51 -9.70 -12.77
CA ASP A 53 15.02 -11.08 -12.84
C ASP A 53 16.52 -11.08 -13.19
N GLY A 54 17.21 -12.15 -12.79
CA GLY A 54 18.63 -12.35 -13.07
C GLY A 54 18.95 -12.50 -14.56
N ASP A 55 17.94 -12.75 -15.40
CA ASP A 55 18.07 -12.78 -16.86
C ASP A 55 17.86 -11.40 -17.54
N GLY A 56 17.50 -10.38 -16.76
CA GLY A 56 17.20 -9.02 -17.23
C GLY A 56 15.71 -8.73 -17.47
N GLY A 57 14.80 -9.61 -17.06
CA GLY A 57 13.36 -9.35 -17.04
C GLY A 57 12.97 -8.23 -16.06
N VAL A 58 12.00 -7.39 -16.43
CA VAL A 58 11.52 -6.26 -15.63
C VAL A 58 10.01 -6.37 -15.42
N HIS A 59 9.57 -6.56 -14.18
CA HIS A 59 8.15 -6.69 -13.83
C HIS A 59 7.67 -5.46 -13.04
N VAL A 60 6.70 -4.72 -13.58
CA VAL A 60 6.14 -3.49 -13.01
C VAL A 60 4.75 -3.75 -12.45
N THR A 61 4.57 -3.68 -11.14
CA THR A 61 3.24 -3.87 -10.53
C THR A 61 2.50 -2.56 -10.37
N VAL A 62 1.39 -2.39 -11.10
CA VAL A 62 0.49 -1.22 -10.97
C VAL A 62 -0.75 -1.60 -10.16
N HIS A 63 -0.80 -1.17 -8.90
CA HIS A 63 -1.89 -1.51 -7.96
C HIS A 63 -3.22 -0.79 -8.23
N ARG A 64 -3.24 0.22 -9.10
CA ARG A 64 -4.45 0.95 -9.48
C ARG A 64 -5.00 0.44 -10.79
N SER A 65 -6.28 0.08 -10.78
CA SER A 65 -7.05 -0.20 -11.98
C SER A 65 -7.24 1.10 -12.77
N GLU A 66 -7.12 0.99 -14.08
CA GLU A 66 -7.23 2.09 -15.03
C GLU A 66 -8.16 1.65 -16.17
N MET A 67 -8.83 2.60 -16.84
CA MET A 67 -9.93 2.35 -17.79
C MET A 67 -9.56 2.82 -19.22
N GLY A 68 -8.33 2.57 -19.66
CA GLY A 68 -7.82 2.93 -21.00
C GLY A 68 -7.19 4.32 -21.10
N GLN A 69 -6.89 4.96 -19.97
CA GLN A 69 -6.09 6.18 -19.87
C GLN A 69 -4.62 5.95 -20.22
N GLY A 70 -4.15 4.70 -20.22
CA GLY A 70 -2.78 4.35 -20.63
C GLY A 70 -1.74 4.48 -19.52
N ILE A 71 -2.17 4.59 -18.26
CA ILE A 71 -1.26 4.74 -17.10
C ILE A 71 -0.31 3.55 -16.96
N ARG A 72 -0.79 2.31 -17.17
CA ARG A 72 0.03 1.10 -17.12
C ARG A 72 1.17 1.14 -18.14
N THR A 73 0.85 1.55 -19.37
CA THR A 73 1.81 1.66 -20.47
C THR A 73 2.82 2.77 -20.22
N ALA A 74 2.36 3.96 -19.81
CA ALA A 74 3.25 5.09 -19.55
C ALA A 74 4.25 4.80 -18.42
N LEU A 75 3.80 4.14 -17.34
CA LEU A 75 4.67 3.72 -16.25
C LEU A 75 5.73 2.71 -16.71
N ALA A 76 5.34 1.71 -17.52
CA ALA A 76 6.31 0.77 -18.08
C ALA A 76 7.34 1.44 -18.99
N GLN A 77 6.93 2.42 -19.81
CA GLN A 77 7.85 3.16 -20.68
C GLN A 77 8.88 3.95 -19.87
N VAL A 78 8.43 4.67 -18.83
CA VAL A 78 9.34 5.42 -17.95
C VAL A 78 10.32 4.46 -17.25
N VAL A 79 9.84 3.32 -16.76
CA VAL A 79 10.72 2.33 -16.12
C VAL A 79 11.73 1.74 -17.12
N ALA A 80 11.29 1.44 -18.34
CA ALA A 80 12.17 0.92 -19.38
C ALA A 80 13.28 1.93 -19.73
N ASP A 81 12.94 3.21 -19.87
CA ASP A 81 13.89 4.27 -20.19
C ASP A 81 14.92 4.48 -19.06
N GLU A 82 14.48 4.54 -17.80
CA GLU A 82 15.38 4.78 -16.65
C GLU A 82 16.31 3.59 -16.36
N LEU A 83 15.89 2.37 -16.72
CA LEU A 83 16.69 1.16 -16.55
C LEU A 83 17.47 0.75 -17.80
N GLU A 84 17.33 1.49 -18.91
CA GLU A 84 17.80 1.10 -20.24
C GLU A 84 17.41 -0.36 -20.59
N ALA A 85 16.20 -0.77 -20.19
CA ALA A 85 15.72 -2.13 -20.37
C ALA A 85 15.15 -2.35 -21.78
N ASP A 86 15.35 -3.56 -22.32
CA ASP A 86 14.70 -3.97 -23.56
C ASP A 86 13.18 -4.04 -23.37
N TRP A 87 12.43 -3.27 -24.16
CA TRP A 87 10.96 -3.23 -24.11
C TRP A 87 10.31 -4.60 -24.23
N SER A 88 10.94 -5.55 -24.94
CA SER A 88 10.43 -6.92 -25.08
C SER A 88 10.46 -7.73 -23.78
N ARG A 89 11.13 -7.23 -22.74
CA ARG A 89 11.32 -7.89 -21.44
C ARG A 89 10.63 -7.16 -20.29
N VAL A 90 9.83 -6.13 -20.59
CA VAL A 90 9.09 -5.35 -19.60
C VAL A 90 7.64 -5.83 -19.54
N GLU A 91 7.17 -6.21 -18.36
CA GLU A 91 5.81 -6.73 -18.12
C GLU A 91 5.08 -5.95 -17.01
N VAL A 92 3.74 -5.80 -17.12
CA VAL A 92 2.90 -4.99 -16.20
C VAL A 92 1.66 -5.72 -15.68
#